data_AF-A0A1V9FKH9-F1
#
_entry.id   AF-A0A1V9FKH9-F1
#
_cell.length_a   1.000
_cell.length_b   1.000
_cell.length_c   1.000
_cell.angle_alpha   90.00
_cell.angle_beta   90.00
_cell.angle_gamma   90.00
#
_symmetry.space_group_name_H-M   'P 1'
#
loop_
_entity.id
_entity.type
_entity.pdbx_description
1 polymer ?
#
loop_
_entity_poly.entity_id
_entity_poly.type
_entity_poly.pdbx_seq_one_letter_code
_entity_poly.pdbx_strand_id
1 'polypeptide(L)'
;MIFLKEHLQKKHYDWAIKLNHSTENNEPDRRSFNPLNGYQVLFIINHFGKSIGRLTVTDGLQIEELITTQLPFETKSELSVFNWLRGIYLYYSN
;
A
#
# COMPACT_ATOMS: atom_id res chain seq x y z
N MET A 1 7.16 -6.68 11.70
CA MET A 1 7.67 -7.36 10.48
C MET A 1 7.69 -6.34 9.35
N ILE A 2 8.59 -6.51 8.38
CA ILE A 2 8.57 -5.77 7.11
C ILE A 2 8.07 -6.75 6.04
N PHE A 3 7.04 -6.37 5.30
CA PHE A 3 6.58 -7.09 4.11
C PHE A 3 7.54 -6.78 2.96
N LEU A 4 8.03 -7.82 2.28
CA LEU A 4 9.09 -7.71 1.29
C LEU A 4 8.54 -7.91 -0.12
N LYS A 5 9.34 -7.54 -1.11
CA LYS A 5 9.00 -7.73 -2.52
C LYS A 5 8.70 -9.18 -2.86
N GLU A 6 9.42 -10.13 -2.25
CA GLU A 6 9.26 -11.57 -2.50
C GLU A 6 7.94 -12.12 -1.96
N HIS A 7 7.27 -11.38 -1.08
CA HIS A 7 5.96 -11.75 -0.57
C HIS A 7 4.81 -11.32 -1.50
N LEU A 8 5.02 -10.31 -2.37
CA LEU A 8 4.00 -9.89 -3.34
C LEU A 8 3.70 -11.03 -4.32
N GLN A 9 2.42 -11.28 -4.57
CA GLN A 9 1.98 -12.36 -5.48
C GLN A 9 1.61 -11.86 -6.87
N LYS A 10 1.28 -10.57 -7.04
CA LYS A 10 0.95 -10.06 -8.37
C LYS A 10 2.22 -9.88 -9.21
N LYS A 11 2.16 -10.37 -10.45
CA LYS A 11 3.31 -10.40 -11.38
C LYS A 11 3.41 -9.17 -12.30
N HIS A 12 2.39 -8.33 -12.32
CA HIS A 12 2.27 -7.21 -13.26
C HIS A 12 2.92 -5.91 -12.77
N TYR A 13 3.65 -5.96 -11.65
CA TYR A 13 4.30 -4.77 -11.11
C TYR A 13 5.45 -4.30 -11.99
N ASP A 14 5.43 -3.00 -12.28
CA ASP A 14 6.57 -2.26 -12.78
C ASP A 14 7.50 -1.89 -11.61
N TRP A 15 8.77 -2.23 -11.77
CA TRP A 15 9.86 -1.96 -10.83
C TRP A 15 10.92 -1.03 -11.43
N ALA A 16 10.67 -0.40 -12.58
CA ALA A 16 11.58 0.55 -13.20
C ALA A 16 11.61 1.88 -12.44
N ILE A 17 10.46 2.33 -11.93
CA ILE A 17 10.31 3.62 -11.27
C ILE A 17 10.36 3.44 -9.75
N LYS A 18 11.46 3.86 -9.12
CA LYS A 18 11.62 3.82 -7.66
C LYS A 18 10.72 4.84 -6.95
N LEU A 19 10.55 4.67 -5.64
CA LEU A 19 9.91 5.68 -4.80
C LEU A 19 10.68 6.99 -4.88
N ASN A 20 9.95 8.07 -5.11
CA ASN A 20 10.46 9.44 -5.00
C ASN A 20 10.12 10.00 -3.61
N HIS A 21 10.52 9.29 -2.57
CA HIS A 21 10.37 9.73 -1.19
C HIS A 21 11.70 10.32 -0.76
N SER A 22 11.69 11.53 -0.20
CA SER A 22 12.87 12.04 0.49
C SER A 22 13.06 11.27 1.79
N THR A 23 14.30 11.19 2.29
CA THR A 23 14.60 10.59 3.61
C THR A 23 13.83 11.24 4.76
N GLU A 24 13.38 12.48 4.57
CA GLU A 24 12.58 13.25 5.53
C GLU A 24 11.07 13.00 5.40
N ASN A 25 10.59 12.50 4.25
CA ASN A 25 9.17 12.34 3.94
C ASN A 25 8.84 10.88 3.63
N ASN A 26 8.83 10.06 4.69
CA ASN A 26 8.52 8.63 4.64
C ASN A 26 7.06 8.31 5.03
N GLU A 27 6.16 9.27 4.82
CA GLU A 27 4.71 9.16 5.08
C GLU A 27 3.91 9.28 3.77
N PRO A 28 2.76 8.59 3.63
CA PRO A 28 1.86 8.78 2.49
C PRO A 28 1.42 10.24 2.39
N ASP A 29 1.59 10.83 1.21
CA ASP A 29 1.20 12.23 0.96
C ASP A 29 0.41 12.36 -0.36
N ARG A 30 0.38 13.56 -0.93
CA ARG A 30 -0.35 13.85 -2.18
C ARG A 30 0.38 13.37 -3.45
N ARG A 31 1.50 12.66 -3.35
CA ARG A 31 2.19 12.02 -4.49
C ARG A 31 1.23 11.06 -5.19
N SER A 32 1.33 11.05 -6.52
CA SER A 32 0.51 10.15 -7.33
C SER A 32 0.84 8.70 -7.02
N PHE A 33 -0.21 7.92 -6.79
CA PHE A 33 -0.11 6.48 -6.59
C PHE A 33 -0.48 5.75 -7.87
N ASN A 34 0.39 4.81 -8.26
CA ASN A 34 0.18 3.89 -9.35
C ASN A 34 0.08 2.47 -8.77
N PRO A 35 -1.08 1.79 -8.84
CA PRO A 35 -1.24 0.43 -8.35
C PRO A 35 -0.39 -0.60 -9.12
N LEU A 36 0.14 -0.24 -10.30
CA LEU A 36 1.08 -1.07 -11.05
C LEU A 36 2.53 -0.83 -10.64
N ASN A 37 2.86 0.19 -9.85
CA ASN A 37 4.23 0.40 -9.36
C ASN A 37 4.46 -0.43 -8.09
N GLY A 38 5.29 -1.47 -8.21
CA GLY A 38 5.54 -2.41 -7.12
C GLY A 38 6.14 -1.77 -5.87
N TYR A 39 6.97 -0.73 -6.03
CA TYR A 39 7.53 -0.03 -4.86
C TYR A 39 6.49 0.80 -4.12
N GLN A 40 5.57 1.45 -4.84
CA GLN A 40 4.49 2.23 -4.23
C GLN A 40 3.50 1.33 -3.49
N VAL A 41 3.12 0.19 -4.09
CA VAL A 41 2.27 -0.80 -3.40
C VAL A 41 2.96 -1.33 -2.14
N LEU A 42 4.24 -1.71 -2.25
CA LEU A 42 5.01 -2.22 -1.11
C LEU A 42 5.13 -1.18 0.03
N PHE A 43 5.32 0.09 -0.33
CA PHE A 43 5.34 1.19 0.63
C PHE A 43 4.02 1.31 1.37
N ILE A 44 2.89 1.35 0.64
CA ILE A 44 1.56 1.48 1.24
C ILE A 44 1.26 0.31 2.18
N ILE A 45 1.52 -0.94 1.76
CA ILE A 45 1.30 -2.13 2.59
C ILE A 45 2.07 -2.03 3.91
N ASN A 46 3.37 -1.73 3.84
CA ASN A 46 4.22 -1.63 5.01
C ASN A 46 3.83 -0.47 5.92
N HIS A 47 3.52 0.69 5.34
CA HIS A 47 3.12 1.87 6.10
C HIS A 47 1.77 1.65 6.79
N PHE A 48 0.81 1.05 6.09
CA PHE A 48 -0.49 0.68 6.65
C PHE A 48 -0.35 -0.34 7.79
N GLY A 49 0.41 -1.41 7.57
CA GLY A 49 0.69 -2.41 8.60
C GLY A 49 1.36 -1.83 9.85
N LYS A 50 2.29 -0.88 9.67
CA LYS A 50 2.89 -0.14 10.79
C LYS A 50 1.85 0.70 11.54
N SER A 51 0.92 1.35 10.82
CA SER A 51 -0.11 2.21 11.43
C SER A 51 -1.09 1.45 12.32
N ILE A 52 -1.39 0.18 12.01
CA ILE A 52 -2.25 -0.69 12.83
C ILE A 52 -1.47 -1.52 13.87
N GLY A 53 -0.15 -1.36 13.95
CA GLY A 53 0.71 -2.07 14.90
C GLY A 53 0.90 -3.57 14.64
N ARG A 54 0.38 -4.08 13.52
CA ARG A 54 0.46 -5.50 13.13
C ARG A 54 0.55 -5.62 11.61
N LEU A 55 1.47 -6.46 11.15
CA LEU A 55 1.56 -6.87 9.76
C LEU A 55 2.15 -8.28 9.68
N THR A 56 1.34 -9.24 9.27
CA THR A 56 1.79 -10.58 8.87
C THR A 56 1.90 -10.67 7.35
N VAL A 57 2.50 -11.75 6.83
CA VAL A 57 2.50 -12.02 5.37
C VAL A 57 1.06 -12.10 4.85
N THR A 58 0.18 -12.81 5.56
CA THR A 58 -1.23 -12.94 5.18
C THR A 58 -1.92 -11.58 5.13
N ASP A 59 -1.70 -10.72 6.12
CA ASP A 59 -2.26 -9.37 6.13
C ASP A 59 -1.76 -8.55 4.92
N GLY A 60 -0.46 -8.63 4.61
CA GLY A 60 0.11 -7.95 3.45
C GLY A 60 -0.46 -8.43 2.12
N LEU A 61 -0.68 -9.74 1.96
CA LEU A 61 -1.34 -10.32 0.78
C LEU A 61 -2.80 -9.88 0.64
N GLN A 62 -3.53 -9.79 1.76
CA GLN A 62 -4.91 -9.29 1.74
C GLN A 62 -4.96 -7.81 1.32
N ILE A 63 -4.03 -6.98 1.81
CA ILE A 63 -3.93 -5.58 1.40
C ILE A 63 -3.54 -5.47 -0.08
N GLU A 64 -2.60 -6.29 -0.56
CA GLU A 64 -2.24 -6.38 -1.98
C GLU A 64 -3.48 -6.70 -2.85
N GLU A 65 -4.27 -7.69 -2.43
CA GLU A 65 -5.51 -8.07 -3.12
C GLU A 65 -6.52 -6.91 -3.14
N LEU A 66 -6.73 -6.23 -2.02
CA LEU A 66 -7.63 -5.08 -1.94
C LEU A 66 -7.20 -3.97 -2.90
N ILE A 67 -5.92 -3.55 -2.85
CA ILE A 67 -5.39 -2.49 -3.72
C ILE A 67 -5.55 -2.86 -5.20
N THR A 68 -5.36 -4.13 -5.56
CA THR A 68 -5.36 -4.55 -6.96
C THR A 68 -6.76 -4.81 -7.52
N THR A 69 -7.75 -5.10 -6.67
CA THR A 69 -9.11 -5.49 -7.13
C THR A 69 -10.20 -4.48 -6.78
N GLN A 70 -10.02 -3.71 -5.70
CA GLN A 70 -11.10 -2.90 -5.12
C GLN A 70 -10.73 -1.42 -4.95
N LEU A 71 -9.51 -1.01 -5.31
CA LEU A 71 -9.11 0.38 -5.21
C LEU A 71 -10.01 1.26 -6.09
N PRO A 72 -10.70 2.28 -5.53
CA PRO A 72 -11.58 3.14 -6.31
C PRO A 72 -10.79 3.95 -7.34
N PHE A 73 -11.35 4.12 -8.52
CA PHE A 73 -10.70 4.77 -9.66
C PHE A 73 -10.31 6.24 -9.38
N GLU A 74 -11.09 6.93 -8.55
CA GLU A 74 -10.85 8.29 -8.10
C GLU A 74 -9.70 8.42 -7.09
N THR A 75 -9.22 7.30 -6.54
CA THR A 75 -8.14 7.28 -5.54
C THR A 75 -6.79 7.39 -6.21
N LYS A 76 -6.28 8.63 -6.33
CA LYS A 76 -5.09 8.95 -7.15
C LYS A 76 -3.80 9.20 -6.38
N SER A 77 -3.85 9.32 -5.05
CA SER A 77 -2.68 9.67 -4.23
C SER A 77 -2.38 8.66 -3.14
N GLU A 78 -1.12 8.56 -2.73
CA GLU A 78 -0.67 7.67 -1.63
C GLU A 78 -1.52 7.91 -0.36
N LEU A 79 -1.75 9.17 0.00
CA LEU A 79 -2.59 9.56 1.14
C LEU A 79 -4.04 9.10 0.98
N SER A 80 -4.62 9.23 -0.22
CA SER A 80 -5.98 8.77 -0.49
C SER A 80 -6.10 7.25 -0.36
N VAL A 81 -5.13 6.50 -0.89
CA VAL A 81 -5.08 5.02 -0.76
C VAL A 81 -4.97 4.62 0.71
N PHE A 82 -4.08 5.26 1.45
CA PHE A 82 -3.90 4.99 2.88
C PHE A 82 -5.19 5.26 3.68
N ASN A 83 -5.85 6.38 3.45
CA ASN A 83 -7.12 6.70 4.11
C ASN A 83 -8.25 5.74 3.72
N TRP A 84 -8.28 5.30 2.47
CA TRP A 84 -9.23 4.29 2.00
C TRP A 84 -9.05 2.95 2.72
N LEU A 85 -7.79 2.47 2.85
CA LEU A 85 -7.49 1.26 3.64
C LEU A 85 -7.89 1.39 5.11
N ARG A 86 -7.68 2.58 5.73
CA ARG A 86 -8.14 2.85 7.08
C ARG A 86 -9.67 2.78 7.19
N GLY A 87 -10.38 3.31 6.20
CA GLY A 87 -11.84 3.24 6.14
C GLY A 87 -12.36 1.81 6.10
N ILE A 88 -11.77 0.96 5.25
CA ILE A 88 -12.05 -0.48 5.19
C ILE A 88 -11.79 -1.12 6.56
N TYR A 89 -10.61 -0.91 7.13
CA TYR A 89 -10.22 -1.54 8.39
C TYR A 89 -11.13 -1.16 9.55
N LEU A 90 -11.51 0.12 9.68
CA LEU A 90 -12.44 0.59 10.71
C LEU A 90 -13.84 -0.02 10.56
N TYR A 91 -14.27 -0.30 9.32
CA TYR A 91 -15.57 -0.91 9.06
C TYR A 91 -15.60 -2.40 9.44
N TYR A 92 -14.52 -3.14 9.18
CA TYR A 92 -14.44 -4.58 9.45
C TYR A 92 -13.88 -4.96 10.83
N SER A 93 -13.35 -4.01 11.59
CA SER A 93 -12.79 -4.24 12.94
C SER A 93 -13.78 -3.93 14.08
N ASN A 94 -15.03 -3.59 13.77
CA ASN A 94 -16.16 -3.57 14.70
C ASN A 94 -16.94 -4.88 14.62
#